data_AF-A0AAP5N0U5-F1
#
_entry.id   AF-A0AAP5N0U5-F1
#
_cell.length_a   1.000
_cell.length_b   1.000
_cell.length_c   1.000
_cell.angle_alpha   90.00
_cell.angle_beta   90.00
_cell.angle_gamma   90.00
#
_symmetry.space_group_name_H-M   'P 1'
#
loop_
_entity.id
_entity.type
_entity.pdbx_description
1 polymer ?
#
loop_
_entity_poly.entity_id
_entity_poly.type
_entity_poly.pdbx_seq_one_letter_code
_entity_poly.pdbx_strand_id
1 'polypeptide(L)'
;MDTIPLYLKNTLRSLRIKYGYNQKEAAELLGISERTLGIWEKNSESISYNKIKKIEEVYSTPQDYIFFGSESAFSEILRNKHTSQFF
;
A
#
# COMPACT_ATOMS: atom_id res chain seq x y z
N MET A 1 -5.13 22.44 -1.14
CA MET A 1 -5.24 21.17 -0.39
C MET A 1 -3.83 20.64 -0.27
N ASP A 2 -3.30 20.57 0.94
CA ASP A 2 -1.95 20.07 1.17
C ASP A 2 -1.92 18.57 0.86
N THR A 3 -1.09 18.18 -0.11
CA THR A 3 -0.97 16.78 -0.52
C THR A 3 -0.25 15.98 0.56
N ILE A 4 -0.79 14.81 0.95
CA ILE A 4 -0.15 13.91 1.92
C ILE A 4 1.28 13.57 1.45
N PRO A 5 2.32 13.90 2.24
CA PRO A 5 3.69 13.56 1.90
C PRO A 5 3.89 12.06 1.69
N LEU A 6 4.70 11.70 0.68
CA LEU A 6 4.92 10.30 0.32
C LEU A 6 5.44 9.44 1.49
N TYR A 7 6.28 9.99 2.36
CA TYR A 7 6.85 9.26 3.49
C TYR A 7 5.81 8.90 4.58
N LEU A 8 4.61 9.51 4.54
CA LEU A 8 3.48 9.14 5.40
C LEU A 8 2.59 8.06 4.78
N LYS A 9 2.84 7.67 3.53
CA LYS A 9 2.07 6.64 2.84
C LYS A 9 2.57 5.24 3.17
N ASN A 10 1.68 4.26 3.04
CA ASN A 10 1.93 2.86 3.33
C ASN A 10 1.70 2.02 2.06
N THR A 11 2.54 1.00 1.83
CA THR A 11 2.26 -0.03 0.82
C THR A 11 1.27 -1.06 1.38
N LEU A 12 0.59 -1.82 0.52
CA LEU A 12 -0.33 -2.87 0.96
C LEU A 12 0.36 -3.92 1.84
N ARG A 13 1.60 -4.29 1.52
CA ARG A 13 2.40 -5.20 2.35
C ARG A 13 2.67 -4.62 3.73
N SER A 14 3.04 -3.33 3.79
CA SER A 14 3.33 -2.68 5.07
C SER A 14 2.10 -2.63 5.98
N LEU A 15 0.92 -2.36 5.41
CA LEU A 15 -0.35 -2.42 6.13
C LEU A 15 -0.64 -3.85 6.60
N ARG A 16 -0.50 -4.84 5.72
CA ARG A 16 -0.70 -6.25 6.09
C ARG A 16 0.15 -6.67 7.29
N ILE A 17 1.45 -6.36 7.24
CA ILE A 17 2.39 -6.69 8.33
C ILE A 17 2.05 -5.92 9.61
N LYS A 18 1.71 -4.63 9.50
CA LYS A 18 1.30 -3.80 10.64
C LYS A 18 0.10 -4.37 11.38
N TYR A 19 -0.84 -4.99 10.66
CA TYR A 19 -2.02 -5.64 11.22
C TYR A 19 -1.78 -7.11 11.61
N GLY A 20 -0.58 -7.65 11.40
CA GLY A 20 -0.22 -9.00 11.82
C GLY A 20 -0.77 -10.12 10.93
N TYR A 21 -1.24 -9.81 9.72
CA TYR A 21 -1.82 -10.81 8.83
C TYR A 21 -0.76 -11.48 7.94
N ASN A 22 -0.93 -12.78 7.71
CA ASN A 22 -0.30 -13.44 6.56
C ASN A 22 -1.09 -13.11 5.27
N GLN A 23 -0.52 -13.45 4.10
CA GLN A 23 -1.14 -13.10 2.81
C GLN A 23 -2.49 -13.79 2.61
N LYS A 24 -2.65 -15.03 3.08
CA LYS A 24 -3.90 -15.77 2.98
C LYS A 24 -5.01 -15.09 3.79
N GLU A 25 -4.76 -14.77 5.06
CA GLU A 25 -5.71 -14.07 5.94
C GLU A 25 -6.15 -12.73 5.38
N ALA A 26 -5.19 -11.92 4.93
CA ALA A 26 -5.49 -10.61 4.34
C ALA A 26 -6.29 -10.73 3.04
N ALA A 27 -5.99 -11.74 2.21
CA ALA A 27 -6.74 -11.97 0.97
C ALA A 27 -8.19 -12.38 1.25
N GLU A 28 -8.42 -13.22 2.26
CA GLU A 28 -9.76 -13.61 2.72
C GLU A 28 -10.55 -12.38 3.19
N LEU A 29 -9.96 -11.51 4.02
CA LEU A 29 -10.59 -10.26 4.48
C LEU A 29 -10.94 -9.29 3.34
N LEU A 30 -10.10 -9.25 2.30
CA LEU A 30 -10.27 -8.41 1.11
C LEU A 30 -11.20 -9.02 0.05
N GLY A 31 -11.63 -10.28 0.25
CA GLY A 31 -12.46 -11.02 -0.69
C GLY A 31 -11.77 -11.18 -2.05
N ILE A 32 -10.49 -11.59 -2.04
CA ILE A 32 -9.67 -11.88 -3.22
C ILE A 32 -8.85 -13.16 -3.01
N SER A 33 -8.18 -13.65 -4.05
CA SER A 33 -7.25 -14.76 -3.89
C SER A 33 -5.92 -14.30 -3.28
N GLU A 34 -5.23 -15.19 -2.55
CA GLU A 34 -3.87 -14.95 -2.03
C GLU A 34 -2.91 -14.54 -3.16
N ARG A 35 -3.03 -15.19 -4.34
CA ARG A 35 -2.26 -14.83 -5.54
C ARG A 35 -2.53 -13.40 -5.99
N THR A 36 -3.79 -12.96 -5.99
CA THR A 36 -4.17 -11.59 -6.33
C THR A 36 -3.53 -10.61 -5.36
N LEU A 37 -3.57 -10.89 -4.06
CA LEU A 37 -2.90 -10.05 -3.06
C LEU A 37 -1.39 -9.98 -3.31
N GLY A 38 -0.74 -11.10 -3.61
CA GLY A 38 0.69 -11.11 -3.94
C GLY A 38 1.05 -10.27 -5.17
N ILE A 39 0.15 -10.14 -6.16
CA ILE A 39 0.31 -9.23 -7.30
C ILE A 39 0.16 -7.78 -6.85
N TRP A 40 -0.91 -7.48 -6.09
CA TRP A 40 -1.19 -6.13 -5.59
C TRP A 40 -0.11 -5.59 -4.67
N GLU A 41 0.48 -6.44 -3.84
CA GLU A 41 1.61 -6.06 -3.00
C GLU A 41 2.83 -5.72 -3.82
N LYS A 42 3.02 -6.27 -5.03
CA LYS A 42 4.14 -5.89 -5.91
C LYS A 42 3.82 -4.62 -6.69
N ASN A 43 2.60 -4.53 -7.24
CA ASN A 43 2.09 -3.37 -7.94
C ASN A 43 0.56 -3.25 -7.78
N SER A 44 0.14 -2.14 -7.19
CA SER A 44 -1.26 -1.83 -6.84
C SER A 44 -1.88 -0.72 -7.69
N GLU A 45 -1.25 -0.32 -8.81
CA GLU A 45 -1.69 0.77 -9.66
C GLU A 45 -3.09 0.55 -10.29
N SER A 46 -3.44 -0.71 -10.60
CA SER A 46 -4.67 -1.06 -11.32
C SER A 46 -5.83 -1.52 -10.44
N ILE A 47 -5.78 -1.28 -9.12
CA ILE A 47 -6.86 -1.68 -8.20
C ILE A 47 -8.10 -0.80 -8.45
N SER A 48 -9.26 -1.44 -8.59
CA SER A 48 -10.53 -0.73 -8.80
C SER A 48 -10.98 0.01 -7.53
N TYR A 49 -11.72 1.10 -7.70
CA TYR A 49 -12.23 1.91 -6.58
C TYR A 49 -12.98 1.08 -5.52
N ASN A 50 -13.85 0.16 -5.94
CA ASN A 50 -14.57 -0.72 -5.00
C ASN A 50 -13.63 -1.55 -4.12
N LYS A 51 -12.50 -1.99 -4.68
CA LYS A 51 -11.48 -2.73 -3.93
C LYS A 51 -10.65 -1.80 -3.04
N ILE A 52 -10.41 -0.56 -3.45
CA ILE A 52 -9.80 0.47 -2.59
C ILE A 52 -10.66 0.71 -1.34
N LYS A 53 -11.98 0.90 -1.49
CA LYS A 53 -12.88 1.03 -0.32
C LYS A 53 -12.78 -0.16 0.63
N LYS A 54 -12.66 -1.37 0.08
CA LYS A 54 -12.47 -2.57 0.92
C LYS A 54 -11.13 -2.58 1.66
N ILE A 55 -10.06 -2.10 1.02
CA ILE A 55 -8.73 -1.94 1.64
C ILE A 55 -8.80 -0.92 2.79
N GLU A 56 -9.50 0.19 2.59
CA GLU A 56 -9.69 1.20 3.65
C GLU A 56 -10.40 0.59 4.88
N GLU A 57 -11.46 -0.19 4.66
CA GLU A 57 -12.18 -0.89 5.73
C GLU A 57 -11.29 -1.89 6.47
N VAL A 58 -10.62 -2.79 5.75
CA VAL A 58 -9.83 -3.89 6.34
C VAL A 58 -8.64 -3.35 7.15
N TYR A 59 -7.97 -2.31 6.65
CA TYR A 59 -6.79 -1.74 7.30
C TYR A 59 -7.05 -0.44 8.06
N SER A 60 -8.32 -0.05 8.22
CA SER A 60 -8.73 1.21 8.88
C SER A 60 -7.84 2.40 8.52
N THR A 61 -7.48 2.51 7.23
CA THR A 61 -6.51 3.47 6.71
C THR A 61 -7.11 4.17 5.49
N PRO A 62 -7.29 5.50 5.50
CA PRO A 62 -7.82 6.20 4.34
C PRO A 62 -6.89 6.06 3.12
N GLN A 63 -7.47 5.96 1.93
CA GLN A 63 -6.73 5.72 0.68
C GLN A 63 -5.62 6.75 0.41
N ASP A 64 -5.76 7.98 0.92
CA ASP A 64 -4.77 9.05 0.78
C ASP A 64 -3.42 8.71 1.46
N TYR A 65 -3.47 7.84 2.48
CA TYR A 65 -2.31 7.30 3.20
C TYR A 65 -1.82 5.97 2.64
N ILE A 66 -2.36 5.52 1.50
CA ILE A 66 -1.95 4.30 0.82
C ILE A 66 -1.25 4.66 -0.48
N PHE A 67 -0.14 4.00 -0.76
CA PHE A 67 0.58 4.12 -2.01
C PHE A 67 0.04 3.08 -3.00
N PHE A 68 -0.57 3.55 -4.09
CA PHE A 68 -1.02 2.74 -5.22
C PHE A 68 -0.01 2.83 -6.36
N GLY A 69 0.80 1.79 -6.51
CA GLY A 69 1.92 1.73 -7.46
C GLY A 69 2.84 0.55 -7.15
N SER A 70 4.03 0.53 -7.76
CA SER A 70 5.01 -0.52 -7.51
C SER A 70 5.81 -0.30 -6.21
N GLU A 71 6.03 -1.37 -5.44
CA GLU A 71 6.84 -1.29 -4.20
C GLU A 71 8.29 -0.87 -4.46
N SER A 72 8.83 -1.23 -5.63
CA SER A 72 10.16 -0.80 -6.06
C SER A 72 10.23 0.71 -6.26
N ALA A 73 9.24 1.31 -6.93
CA ALA A 73 9.16 2.75 -7.12
C ALA A 73 8.98 3.48 -5.78
N PHE A 74 8.12 2.97 -4.90
CA PHE A 74 7.95 3.54 -3.55
C PHE A 74 9.28 3.60 -2.80
N SER A 75 10.02 2.49 -2.79
CA SER A 75 11.31 2.39 -2.12
C SER A 75 12.37 3.31 -2.74
N GLU A 76 12.38 3.46 -4.07
CA GLU A 76 13.29 4.35 -4.78
C GLU A 76 13.04 5.82 -4.46
N ILE A 77 11.78 6.25 -4.48
CA ILE A 77 11.44 7.65 -4.19
C ILE A 77 11.81 8.01 -2.74
N LEU A 78 11.60 7.09 -1.78
CA LEU A 78 12.01 7.31 -0.39
C LEU A 78 13.53 7.43 -0.24
N ARG A 79 14.31 6.58 -0.92
CA ARG A 79 15.77 6.68 -0.94
C ARG A 79 16.25 8.02 -1.50
N ASN A 80 15.71 8.43 -2.64
CA ASN A 80 16.16 9.64 -3.33
C ASN A 80 15.82 10.92 -2.53
N LYS A 81 14.66 10.96 -1.86
CA LYS A 81 14.31 12.08 -0.97
C LYS A 81 15.19 12.17 0.27
N HIS A 82 15.60 11.02 0.82
CA HIS A 82 16.53 10.99 1.93
C HIS A 82 17.89 11.58 1.50
N THR A 83 18.41 11.19 0.33
CA THR A 83 19.69 11.72 -0.18
C THR A 83 19.66 13.23 -0.42
N SER A 84 18.56 13.78 -0.95
CA SER A 84 18.44 15.23 -1.20
C SER A 84 18.30 16.10 0.06
N GLN A 85 18.08 15.51 1.24
CA GLN A 85 17.97 16.27 2.49
C GLN A 85 19.32 16.52 3.18
N PHE A 86 20.41 15.88 2.71
CA PHE A 86 21.75 15.98 3.30
C PHE A 86 22.76 16.77 2.45
N PHE A 87 22.32 17.49 1.42
CA PHE A 87 23.14 18.39 0.61
C PHE A 87 22.56 19.78 0.55
#